data_AF-A0A813I8K1-F1
#
_entry.id   AF-A0A813I8K1-F1
#
_cell.length_a   1.000
_cell.length_b   1.000
_cell.length_c   1.000
_cell.angle_alpha   90.00
_cell.angle_beta   90.00
_cell.angle_gamma   90.00
#
_symmetry.space_group_name_H-M   'P 1'
#
loop_
_entity.id
_entity.type
_entity.pdbx_description
1 polymer ?
#
loop_
_entity_poly.entity_id
_entity_poly.type
_entity_poly.pdbx_seq_one_letter_code
_entity_poly.pdbx_strand_id
1 'polypeptide(L)'
;MALRHPRTSTQVAGSVYAADYATPTPSDLTVAIGDMEVAYTDAAGRPTPDHVELFGGLLGGKTLGPGLYKFSTSVKIPTDLIISGSRTDTWIFQMSGDLVLAANKRVTLVGGALASNIVWQVAGYVQVGVGAHMEGILLTKTAAHFLTGSSLTGRILAQTAVTLQSTNVTQP
;
A
#
# COMPACT_ATOMS: atom_id res chain seq x y z
N MET A 1 21.09 26.59 -18.85
CA MET A 1 20.43 25.73 -17.84
C MET A 1 19.45 24.82 -18.58
N ALA A 2 19.78 23.54 -18.75
CA ALA A 2 18.97 22.63 -19.57
C ALA A 2 17.68 22.27 -18.81
N LEU A 3 16.52 22.59 -19.38
CA LEU A 3 15.19 22.21 -18.89
C LEU A 3 15.09 20.67 -18.86
N ARG A 4 15.16 20.07 -17.68
CA ARG A 4 14.93 18.62 -17.51
C ARG A 4 13.42 18.38 -17.51
N HIS A 5 12.93 17.83 -18.62
CA HIS A 5 11.55 17.45 -18.84
C HIS A 5 11.24 16.09 -18.17
N PRO A 6 9.95 15.74 -17.95
CA PRO A 6 9.55 14.42 -17.45
C PRO A 6 10.17 13.29 -18.27
N ARG A 7 10.66 12.25 -17.59
CA ARG A 7 11.29 11.10 -18.25
C ARG A 7 10.27 9.98 -18.43
N THR A 8 10.38 9.28 -19.56
CA THR A 8 9.67 8.03 -19.83
C THR A 8 10.59 6.85 -19.54
N SER A 9 10.00 5.71 -19.20
CA SER A 9 10.70 4.43 -19.01
C SER A 9 9.92 3.34 -19.72
N THR A 10 10.59 2.35 -20.31
CA THR A 10 9.92 1.17 -20.88
C THR A 10 9.20 0.34 -19.82
N GLN A 11 9.50 0.57 -18.54
CA GLN A 11 8.88 -0.08 -17.39
C GLN A 11 7.70 0.72 -16.82
N VAL A 12 7.42 1.93 -17.32
CA VAL A 12 6.38 2.82 -16.80
C VAL A 12 5.44 3.22 -17.92
N ALA A 13 4.21 2.70 -17.88
CA ALA A 13 3.11 3.19 -18.71
C ALA A 13 2.54 4.49 -18.11
N GLY A 14 3.31 5.58 -18.22
CA GLY A 14 3.02 6.86 -17.60
C GLY A 14 4.24 7.79 -17.59
N SER A 15 4.26 8.72 -16.64
CA SER A 15 5.33 9.71 -16.48
C SER A 15 6.10 9.51 -15.18
N VAL A 16 7.40 9.78 -15.21
CA VAL A 16 8.25 9.84 -14.01
C VAL A 16 8.53 11.30 -13.68
N TYR A 17 8.40 11.66 -12.41
CA TYR A 17 8.60 13.01 -11.87
C TYR A 17 9.65 13.01 -10.76
N ALA A 18 10.44 14.07 -10.66
CA ALA A 18 11.42 14.26 -9.58
C ALA A 18 11.50 15.75 -9.19
N ALA A 19 11.96 16.01 -7.95
CA ALA A 19 11.97 17.34 -7.37
C ALA A 19 12.94 18.33 -8.05
N ASP A 20 13.91 17.84 -8.83
CA ASP A 20 14.87 18.64 -9.58
C ASP A 20 14.44 18.94 -11.03
N TYR A 21 13.21 18.57 -11.41
CA TYR A 21 12.66 18.87 -12.73
C TYR A 21 12.18 20.32 -12.84
N ALA A 22 11.90 20.77 -14.07
CA ALA A 22 11.41 22.12 -14.31
C ALA A 22 10.02 22.36 -13.66
N THR A 23 9.71 23.63 -13.39
CA THR A 23 8.37 24.02 -12.93
C THR A 23 7.29 23.60 -13.93
N PRO A 24 6.11 23.15 -13.47
CA PRO A 24 5.60 23.15 -12.09
C PRO A 24 5.94 21.88 -11.26
N THR A 25 6.72 20.93 -11.79
CA THR A 25 6.90 19.61 -11.16
C THR A 25 7.35 19.65 -9.69
N PRO A 26 8.30 20.50 -9.26
CA PRO A 26 8.71 20.54 -7.85
C PRO A 26 7.57 20.92 -6.91
N SER A 27 6.75 21.92 -7.24
CA SER A 27 5.63 22.34 -6.39
C SER A 27 4.52 21.30 -6.35
N ASP A 28 4.23 20.66 -7.48
CA ASP A 28 3.21 19.60 -7.56
C ASP A 28 3.61 18.39 -6.70
N LEU A 29 4.90 18.02 -6.70
CA LEU A 29 5.42 16.95 -5.85
C LEU A 29 5.39 17.32 -4.36
N THR A 30 5.66 18.58 -3.99
CA THR A 30 5.50 19.04 -2.60
C THR A 30 4.07 18.86 -2.11
N VAL A 31 3.08 19.24 -2.92
CA VAL A 31 1.66 19.02 -2.59
C VAL A 31 1.35 17.54 -2.47
N ALA A 32 1.76 16.72 -3.44
CA ALA A 32 1.49 15.28 -3.42
C ALA A 32 2.09 14.56 -2.20
N ILE A 33 3.30 14.96 -1.77
CA ILE A 33 3.92 14.41 -0.56
C ILE A 33 3.20 14.89 0.71
N GLY A 34 2.77 16.15 0.76
CA GLY A 34 1.94 16.66 1.85
C GLY A 34 0.60 15.92 1.97
N ASP A 35 -0.07 15.68 0.84
CA ASP A 35 -1.33 14.93 0.78
C ASP A 35 -1.14 13.47 1.24
N MET A 36 -0.01 12.84 0.88
CA MET A 36 0.35 11.51 1.39
C MET A 36 0.50 11.52 2.93
N GLU A 37 1.15 12.53 3.50
CA GLU A 37 1.33 12.65 4.95
C GLU A 37 -0.01 12.87 5.68
N VAL A 38 -0.90 13.70 5.11
CA VAL A 38 -2.26 13.89 5.61
C VAL A 38 -3.04 12.58 5.56
N ALA A 39 -2.99 11.85 4.44
CA ALA A 39 -3.68 10.57 4.30
C ALA A 39 -3.15 9.52 5.30
N TYR A 40 -1.83 9.46 5.50
CA TYR A 40 -1.23 8.59 6.51
C TYR A 40 -1.75 8.92 7.91
N THR A 41 -1.78 10.21 8.26
CA THR A 41 -2.21 10.68 9.58
C THR A 41 -3.70 10.46 9.81
N ASP A 42 -4.55 10.69 8.80
CA ASP A 42 -5.99 10.38 8.84
C ASP A 42 -6.22 8.89 9.08
N ALA A 43 -5.59 8.04 8.28
CA ALA A 43 -5.74 6.59 8.39
C ALA A 43 -5.24 6.07 9.75
N ALA A 44 -4.10 6.57 10.26
CA ALA A 44 -3.56 6.21 11.57
C ALA A 44 -4.42 6.73 12.74
N GLY A 45 -5.10 7.86 12.52
CA GLY A 45 -5.89 8.57 13.53
C GLY A 45 -7.34 8.12 13.68
N ARG A 46 -7.84 7.22 12.80
CA ARG A 46 -9.22 6.74 12.92
C ARG A 46 -9.48 6.11 14.31
N PRO A 47 -10.48 6.57 15.08
CA PRO A 47 -10.50 6.37 16.53
C PRO A 47 -11.23 5.12 17.03
N THR A 48 -12.18 4.57 16.28
CA THR A 48 -13.13 3.54 16.75
C THR A 48 -12.98 2.26 15.93
N PRO A 49 -11.96 1.42 16.19
CA PRO A 49 -11.76 0.19 15.43
C PRO A 49 -12.87 -0.83 15.70
N ASP A 50 -13.37 -1.44 14.63
CA ASP A 50 -14.31 -2.58 14.68
C ASP A 50 -13.61 -3.84 15.18
N HIS A 51 -12.30 -3.93 14.91
CA HIS A 51 -11.45 -5.07 15.26
C HIS A 51 -10.12 -4.62 15.87
N VAL A 52 -9.77 -5.19 17.03
CA VAL A 52 -8.53 -4.89 17.76
C VAL A 52 -7.74 -6.19 17.94
N GLU A 53 -6.47 -6.19 17.53
CA GLU A 53 -5.54 -7.33 17.62
C GLU A 53 -6.07 -8.64 17.01
N LEU A 54 -6.88 -8.53 15.95
CA LEU A 54 -7.55 -9.68 15.35
C LEU A 54 -6.55 -10.78 14.95
N PHE A 55 -6.75 -12.00 15.45
CA PHE A 55 -5.84 -13.14 15.24
C PHE A 55 -4.38 -12.86 15.64
N GLY A 56 -4.12 -11.90 16.53
CA GLY A 56 -2.76 -11.50 16.91
C GLY A 56 -1.91 -11.01 15.74
N GLY A 57 -2.53 -10.42 14.71
CA GLY A 57 -1.84 -9.92 13.52
C GLY A 57 -1.49 -11.00 12.47
N LEU A 58 -1.89 -12.25 12.68
CA LEU A 58 -1.70 -13.35 11.71
C LEU A 58 -2.95 -13.51 10.84
N LEU A 59 -3.00 -12.82 9.70
CA LEU A 59 -4.19 -12.74 8.85
C LEU A 59 -4.26 -13.84 7.77
N GLY A 60 -3.25 -14.71 7.68
CA GLY A 60 -3.24 -15.80 6.72
C GLY A 60 -4.43 -16.76 6.89
N GLY A 61 -5.08 -17.12 5.78
CA GLY A 61 -6.18 -18.08 5.72
C GLY A 61 -7.51 -17.50 6.22
N LYS A 62 -7.62 -16.18 6.33
CA LYS A 62 -8.79 -15.48 6.84
C LYS A 62 -9.58 -14.81 5.73
N THR A 63 -10.83 -14.51 6.03
CA THR A 63 -11.71 -13.65 5.24
C THR A 63 -12.06 -12.45 6.11
N LEU A 64 -11.78 -11.25 5.61
CA LEU A 64 -11.98 -10.00 6.34
C LEU A 64 -13.13 -9.20 5.70
N GLY A 65 -14.13 -8.88 6.50
CA GLY A 65 -15.25 -8.01 6.13
C GLY A 65 -14.88 -6.53 6.22
N PRO A 66 -15.75 -5.62 5.77
CA PRO A 66 -15.53 -4.17 5.86
C PRO A 66 -15.23 -3.71 7.28
N GLY A 67 -14.43 -2.64 7.43
CA GLY A 67 -14.23 -2.00 8.73
C GLY A 67 -12.82 -1.48 9.00
N LEU A 68 -12.66 -0.99 10.22
CA LEU A 68 -11.41 -0.48 10.77
C LEU A 68 -10.75 -1.54 11.66
N TYR A 69 -9.53 -1.92 11.30
CA TYR A 69 -8.72 -2.93 11.98
C TYR A 69 -7.51 -2.27 12.62
N LYS A 70 -7.24 -2.58 13.88
CA LYS A 70 -6.12 -2.00 14.63
C LYS A 70 -5.20 -3.06 15.22
N PHE A 71 -3.91 -2.89 14.98
CA PHE A 71 -2.83 -3.71 15.51
C PHE A 71 -1.76 -2.82 16.16
N SER A 72 -1.36 -3.18 17.38
CA SER A 72 -0.24 -2.58 18.11
C SER A 72 1.09 -3.28 17.83
N THR A 73 1.10 -4.21 16.86
CA THR A 73 2.25 -4.99 16.43
C THR A 73 2.30 -5.12 14.91
N SER A 74 3.30 -5.84 14.39
CA SER A 74 3.39 -6.17 12.98
C SER A 74 2.30 -7.15 12.54
N VAL A 75 1.80 -6.97 11.32
CA VAL A 75 0.85 -7.87 10.66
C VAL A 75 1.58 -8.78 9.68
N LYS A 76 1.27 -10.07 9.70
CA LYS A 76 1.83 -11.08 8.79
C LYS A 76 0.73 -11.84 8.07
N ILE A 77 0.95 -12.08 6.78
CA ILE A 77 0.06 -12.84 5.90
C ILE A 77 0.87 -14.04 5.36
N PRO A 78 1.01 -15.13 6.16
CA PRO A 78 1.82 -16.30 5.81
C PRO A 78 1.14 -17.25 4.79
N THR A 79 -0.17 -17.13 4.63
CA THR A 79 -1.00 -17.83 3.64
C THR A 79 -1.99 -16.85 3.02
N ASP A 80 -2.72 -17.26 1.99
CA ASP A 80 -3.63 -16.35 1.27
C ASP A 80 -4.66 -15.68 2.19
N LEU A 81 -5.02 -14.44 1.85
CA LEU A 81 -5.97 -13.61 2.58
C LEU A 81 -7.11 -13.22 1.64
N ILE A 82 -8.35 -13.30 2.12
CA ILE A 82 -9.52 -12.82 1.39
C ILE A 82 -10.03 -11.53 2.04
N ILE A 83 -10.28 -10.51 1.23
CA ILE A 83 -11.05 -9.32 1.61
C ILE A 83 -12.40 -9.37 0.89
N SER A 84 -13.48 -9.37 1.65
CA SER A 84 -14.82 -9.65 1.15
C SER A 84 -15.77 -8.52 1.52
N GLY A 85 -16.37 -7.90 0.51
CA GLY A 85 -17.40 -6.89 0.70
C GLY A 85 -17.91 -6.36 -0.62
N SER A 86 -18.80 -5.39 -0.54
CA SER A 86 -19.39 -4.72 -1.70
C SER A 86 -18.42 -3.71 -2.34
N ARG A 87 -18.83 -3.17 -3.48
CA ARG A 87 -18.07 -2.16 -4.24
C ARG A 87 -18.00 -0.79 -3.54
N THR A 88 -18.83 -0.57 -2.52
CA THR A 88 -18.89 0.67 -1.73
C THR A 88 -18.29 0.52 -0.35
N ASP A 89 -17.98 -0.69 0.07
CA ASP A 89 -17.41 -0.96 1.38
C ASP A 89 -15.95 -0.49 1.45
N THR A 90 -15.47 -0.20 2.66
CA THR A 90 -14.12 0.29 2.90
C THR A 90 -13.40 -0.49 3.99
N TRP A 91 -12.08 -0.52 3.89
CA TRP A 91 -11.18 -1.18 4.83
C TRP A 91 -10.03 -0.25 5.19
N ILE A 92 -9.76 -0.11 6.47
CA ILE A 92 -8.56 0.56 6.96
C ILE A 92 -7.86 -0.37 7.94
N PHE A 93 -6.63 -0.74 7.62
CA PHE A 93 -5.75 -1.53 8.47
C PHE A 93 -4.69 -0.62 9.08
N GLN A 94 -4.78 -0.39 10.39
CA GLN A 94 -3.78 0.35 11.16
C GLN A 94 -2.81 -0.63 11.82
N MET A 95 -1.51 -0.45 11.62
CA MET A 95 -0.49 -1.20 12.36
C MET A 95 0.68 -0.32 12.77
N SER A 96 1.13 -0.49 14.02
CA SER A 96 2.33 0.17 14.55
C SER A 96 3.64 -0.53 14.16
N GLY A 97 3.55 -1.78 13.69
CA GLY A 97 4.68 -2.54 13.17
C GLY A 97 4.72 -2.60 11.64
N ASP A 98 5.30 -3.68 11.14
CA ASP A 98 5.48 -3.95 9.72
C ASP A 98 4.28 -4.68 9.11
N LEU A 99 4.16 -4.64 7.79
CA LEU A 99 3.26 -5.48 7.01
C LEU A 99 4.08 -6.45 6.15
N VAL A 100 3.91 -7.75 6.34
CA VAL A 100 4.64 -8.77 5.58
C VAL A 100 3.69 -9.76 4.92
N LEU A 101 3.66 -9.77 3.58
CA LEU A 101 3.03 -10.80 2.76
C LEU A 101 4.08 -11.83 2.33
N ALA A 102 3.88 -13.10 2.70
CA ALA A 102 4.83 -14.17 2.38
C ALA A 102 4.90 -14.46 0.88
N ALA A 103 6.00 -15.09 0.45
CA ALA A 103 6.23 -15.44 -0.95
C ALA A 103 5.11 -16.35 -1.50
N ASN A 104 4.75 -16.13 -2.75
CA ASN A 104 3.72 -16.85 -3.50
C ASN A 104 2.33 -16.83 -2.83
N LYS A 105 2.06 -15.86 -1.95
CA LYS A 105 0.74 -15.67 -1.32
C LYS A 105 -0.01 -14.52 -1.95
N ARG A 106 -1.34 -14.56 -1.84
CA ARG A 106 -2.22 -13.60 -2.49
C ARG A 106 -3.20 -12.99 -1.49
N VAL A 107 -3.40 -11.69 -1.60
CA VAL A 107 -4.61 -11.02 -1.13
C VAL A 107 -5.62 -11.09 -2.28
N THR A 108 -6.83 -11.59 -2.03
CA THR A 108 -7.89 -11.75 -3.03
C THR A 108 -9.12 -10.96 -2.64
N LEU A 109 -9.66 -10.19 -3.58
CA LEU A 109 -10.90 -9.44 -3.38
C LEU A 109 -12.10 -10.25 -3.87
N VAL A 110 -13.15 -10.33 -3.05
CA VAL A 110 -14.40 -11.03 -3.40
C VAL A 110 -15.62 -10.17 -3.04
N GLY A 111 -16.79 -10.53 -3.58
CA GLY A 111 -18.06 -9.84 -3.30
C GLY A 111 -18.23 -8.49 -4.02
N GLY A 112 -17.23 -8.06 -4.79
CA GLY A 112 -17.20 -6.76 -5.46
C GLY A 112 -16.29 -5.73 -4.80
N ALA A 113 -15.55 -6.09 -3.74
CA ALA A 113 -14.56 -5.24 -3.11
C ALA A 113 -13.55 -4.67 -4.13
N LEU A 114 -13.19 -3.40 -3.97
CA LEU A 114 -12.24 -2.69 -4.84
C LEU A 114 -10.97 -2.35 -4.07
N ALA A 115 -9.82 -2.53 -4.74
CA ALA A 115 -8.51 -2.13 -4.20
C ALA A 115 -8.46 -0.65 -3.80
N SER A 116 -9.17 0.22 -4.54
CA SER A 116 -9.27 1.66 -4.24
C SER A 116 -9.88 1.97 -2.88
N ASN A 117 -10.62 1.03 -2.28
CA ASN A 117 -11.31 1.22 -1.00
C ASN A 117 -10.58 0.56 0.18
N ILE A 118 -9.39 0.01 -0.06
CA ILE A 118 -8.60 -0.71 0.94
C ILE A 118 -7.35 0.10 1.23
N VAL A 119 -7.19 0.52 2.48
CA VAL A 119 -6.04 1.30 2.94
C VAL A 119 -5.26 0.52 4.00
N TRP A 120 -3.95 0.41 3.79
CA TRP A 120 -3.00 -0.17 4.74
C TRP A 120 -2.10 0.94 5.28
N GLN A 121 -2.37 1.39 6.50
CA GLN A 121 -1.49 2.30 7.22
C GLN A 121 -0.47 1.50 8.04
N VAL A 122 0.81 1.68 7.72
CA VAL A 122 1.91 0.87 8.27
C VAL A 122 2.98 1.79 8.84
N ALA A 123 3.18 1.75 10.16
CA ALA A 123 4.20 2.58 10.81
C ALA A 123 5.62 2.03 10.64
N GLY A 124 5.76 0.72 10.42
CA GLY A 124 6.99 0.05 10.01
C GLY A 124 7.15 0.02 8.48
N TYR A 125 7.77 -1.03 7.95
CA TYR A 125 7.94 -1.23 6.51
C TYR A 125 6.86 -2.15 5.93
N VAL A 126 6.70 -2.12 4.61
CA VAL A 126 5.94 -3.11 3.87
C VAL A 126 6.89 -4.04 3.12
N GLN A 127 6.67 -5.35 3.20
CA GLN A 127 7.33 -6.34 2.35
C GLN A 127 6.30 -7.21 1.64
N VAL A 128 6.38 -7.23 0.31
CA VAL A 128 5.63 -8.15 -0.56
C VAL A 128 6.61 -9.18 -1.12
N GLY A 129 6.47 -10.42 -0.65
CA GLY A 129 7.37 -11.52 -0.95
C GLY A 129 7.45 -11.89 -2.44
N VAL A 130 8.44 -12.73 -2.78
CA VAL A 130 8.66 -13.23 -4.15
C VAL A 130 7.38 -13.83 -4.70
N GLY A 131 6.97 -13.41 -5.91
CA GLY A 131 5.76 -13.92 -6.57
C GLY A 131 4.42 -13.64 -5.86
N ALA A 132 4.42 -12.84 -4.79
CA ALA A 132 3.21 -12.53 -4.04
C ALA A 132 2.36 -11.45 -4.72
N HIS A 133 1.06 -11.43 -4.41
CA HIS A 133 0.11 -10.45 -4.94
C HIS A 133 -0.60 -9.69 -3.82
N MET A 134 -0.51 -8.37 -3.86
CA MET A 134 -1.09 -7.45 -2.88
C MET A 134 -2.22 -6.63 -3.52
N GLU A 135 -3.20 -6.23 -2.70
CA GLU A 135 -4.36 -5.42 -3.10
C GLU A 135 -4.49 -4.22 -2.15
N GLY A 136 -4.64 -3.01 -2.69
CA GLY A 136 -4.96 -1.80 -1.92
C GLY A 136 -3.92 -0.68 -1.93
N ILE A 137 -4.22 0.39 -1.22
CA ILE A 137 -3.38 1.58 -1.06
C ILE A 137 -2.47 1.39 0.15
N LEU A 138 -1.16 1.38 -0.07
CA LEU A 138 -0.15 1.23 0.98
C LEU A 138 0.35 2.62 1.41
N LEU A 139 0.07 3.02 2.65
CA LEU A 139 0.60 4.21 3.31
C LEU A 139 1.64 3.77 4.35
N THR A 140 2.92 3.74 3.98
CA THR A 140 4.00 3.31 4.88
C THR A 140 4.87 4.48 5.33
N LYS A 141 5.13 4.54 6.65
CA LYS A 141 6.01 5.54 7.25
C LYS A 141 7.49 5.30 6.92
N THR A 142 7.84 4.07 6.56
CA THR A 142 9.23 3.73 6.22
C THR A 142 9.31 3.25 4.77
N ALA A 143 9.90 2.08 4.54
CA ALA A 143 10.21 1.57 3.21
C ALA A 143 9.13 0.60 2.71
N ALA A 144 9.03 0.47 1.39
CA ALA A 144 8.27 -0.58 0.74
C ALA A 144 9.19 -1.46 -0.12
N HIS A 145 9.19 -2.76 0.15
CA HIS A 145 10.01 -3.75 -0.52
C HIS A 145 9.13 -4.72 -1.31
N PHE A 146 9.22 -4.67 -2.63
CA PHE A 146 8.57 -5.60 -3.53
C PHE A 146 9.62 -6.52 -4.13
N LEU A 147 9.60 -7.79 -3.69
CA LEU A 147 10.58 -8.78 -4.11
C LEU A 147 10.24 -9.35 -5.49
N THR A 148 11.18 -10.12 -6.03
CA THR A 148 11.17 -10.60 -7.41
C THR A 148 9.80 -11.15 -7.85
N GLY A 149 9.24 -10.59 -8.92
CA GLY A 149 8.01 -11.09 -9.55
C GLY A 149 6.73 -10.88 -8.72
N SER A 150 6.80 -10.09 -7.65
CA SER A 150 5.61 -9.67 -6.91
C SER A 150 4.72 -8.73 -7.73
N SER A 151 3.50 -8.52 -7.25
CA SER A 151 2.55 -7.59 -7.88
C SER A 151 1.65 -6.86 -6.89
N LEU A 152 1.15 -5.70 -7.32
CA LEU A 152 0.19 -4.87 -6.60
C LEU A 152 -0.88 -4.35 -7.56
N THR A 153 -2.14 -4.48 -7.19
CA THR A 153 -3.21 -3.60 -7.68
C THR A 153 -3.48 -2.57 -6.60
N GLY A 154 -3.13 -1.30 -6.84
CA GLY A 154 -3.12 -0.30 -5.77
C GLY A 154 -2.13 0.83 -5.97
N ARG A 155 -1.71 1.44 -4.86
CA ARG A 155 -0.74 2.54 -4.83
C ARG A 155 0.29 2.28 -3.73
N ILE A 156 1.55 2.62 -3.99
CA ILE A 156 2.64 2.57 -2.99
C ILE A 156 2.98 4.02 -2.63
N LEU A 157 2.66 4.40 -1.39
CA LEU A 157 2.91 5.73 -0.85
C LEU A 157 3.81 5.57 0.39
N ALA A 158 5.13 5.69 0.17
CA ALA A 158 6.15 5.49 1.19
C ALA A 158 6.82 6.81 1.55
N GLN A 159 6.97 7.09 2.84
CA GLN A 159 7.68 8.29 3.31
C GLN A 159 9.21 8.19 3.18
N THR A 160 9.75 7.00 2.90
CA THR A 160 11.18 6.82 2.58
C THR A 160 11.37 6.28 1.16
N ALA A 161 11.82 5.04 0.99
CA ALA A 161 12.14 4.45 -0.30
C ALA A 161 11.17 3.34 -0.70
N VAL A 162 10.94 3.23 -2.01
CA VAL A 162 10.29 2.08 -2.64
C VAL A 162 11.35 1.31 -3.44
N THR A 163 11.39 -0.01 -3.26
CA THR A 163 12.29 -0.90 -4.01
C THR A 163 11.47 -1.96 -4.73
N LEU A 164 11.68 -2.09 -6.05
CA LEU A 164 10.95 -2.99 -6.92
C LEU A 164 11.92 -3.97 -7.59
N GLN A 165 11.59 -5.26 -7.56
CA GLN A 165 12.35 -6.32 -8.23
C GLN A 165 11.43 -7.02 -9.23
N SER A 166 11.50 -6.64 -10.52
CA SER A 166 10.61 -7.17 -11.57
C SER A 166 9.13 -7.22 -11.14
N THR A 167 8.69 -6.15 -10.48
CA THR A 167 7.36 -6.05 -9.86
C THR A 167 6.37 -5.45 -10.85
N ASN A 168 5.15 -5.98 -10.90
CA ASN A 168 4.05 -5.34 -11.63
C ASN A 168 3.19 -4.50 -10.67
N VAL A 169 3.01 -3.21 -10.96
CA VAL A 169 2.19 -2.30 -10.16
C VAL A 169 1.15 -1.64 -11.07
N THR A 170 -0.13 -1.89 -10.78
CA THR A 170 -1.26 -1.35 -11.53
C THR A 170 -2.07 -0.44 -10.62
N GLN A 171 -2.25 0.82 -11.01
CA GLN A 171 -3.13 1.72 -10.24
C GLN A 171 -4.61 1.32 -10.39
N PRO A 172 -5.46 1.54 -9.37
CA PRO A 172 -6.91 1.33 -9.46
C PRO A 172 -7.58 2.27 -10.47
#